data_AF-A0A2G8RGT9-F1
#
_entry.id   AF-A0A2G8RGT9-F1
#
_cell.length_a   1.000
_cell.length_b   1.000
_cell.length_c   1.000
_cell.angle_alpha   90.00
_cell.angle_beta   90.00
_cell.angle_gamma   90.00
#
_symmetry.space_group_name_H-M   'P 1'
#
loop_
_entity.id
_entity.type
_entity.pdbx_description
1 polymer ?
#
loop_
_entity_poly.entity_id
_entity_poly.type
_entity_poly.pdbx_seq_one_letter_code
_entity_poly.pdbx_strand_id
1 'polypeptide(L)' 'MPVGAEAAIMAQITPNGSFSVTDLITEAQRELDLRRQFYWSRVRAGKMRQAEADKRIALMQAIVKRLTVTAAL' A
#
# COMPACT_ATOMS: atom_id res chain seq x y z
N MET A 1 -32.86 -3.46 -7.44
CA MET A 1 -31.70 -4.37 -7.49
C MET A 1 -30.59 -3.71 -8.30
N PRO A 2 -29.58 -3.04 -7.73
CA PRO A 2 -28.45 -2.56 -8.52
C PRO A 2 -27.38 -3.65 -8.57
N VAL A 3 -27.37 -4.44 -9.65
CA VAL A 3 -26.34 -5.45 -9.93
C VAL A 3 -25.10 -4.84 -10.64
N GLY A 4 -25.02 -3.50 -10.71
CA GLY A 4 -24.01 -2.79 -11.51
C GLY A 4 -22.75 -2.37 -10.75
N ALA A 5 -22.78 -2.34 -9.41
CA ALA A 5 -21.64 -1.87 -8.61
C ALA A 5 -20.63 -3.00 -8.30
N GLU A 6 -21.10 -4.24 -8.10
CA GLU A 6 -20.21 -5.37 -7.81
C GLU A 6 -19.39 -5.83 -9.04
N ALA A 7 -19.95 -5.70 -10.25
CA ALA A 7 -19.27 -6.08 -11.49
C ALA A 7 -18.06 -5.20 -11.81
N ALA A 8 -18.09 -3.91 -11.45
CA ALA A 8 -16.96 -3.00 -11.63
C ALA A 8 -15.83 -3.24 -10.62
N ILE A 9 -16.17 -3.73 -9.41
CA ILE A 9 -15.19 -4.08 -8.39
C ILE A 9 -14.45 -5.37 -8.78
N MET A 10 -15.13 -6.33 -9.41
CA MET A 10 -14.52 -7.58 -9.88
C MET A 10 -13.60 -7.43 -11.10
N ALA A 11 -13.74 -6.36 -11.90
CA ALA A 11 -12.96 -6.16 -13.12
C ALA A 11 -11.45 -5.89 -12.89
N GLN A 12 -11.03 -5.65 -11.63
CA GLN A 12 -9.64 -5.35 -11.25
C GLN A 12 -8.86 -6.56 -10.72
N ILE A 13 -9.52 -7.71 -10.55
CA ILE A 13 -8.83 -8.97 -10.28
C ILE A 13 -8.78 -9.67 -11.64
N THR A 14 -7.60 -9.71 -12.28
CA THR A 14 -7.47 -10.50 -13.52
C THR A 14 -7.95 -11.92 -13.26
N PRO A 15 -8.51 -12.63 -14.27
CA PRO A 15 -9.15 -13.94 -14.09
C PRO A 15 -8.28 -15.02 -13.41
N ASN A 16 -6.98 -14.79 -13.26
CA ASN A 16 -6.01 -15.64 -12.60
C ASN A 16 -5.75 -15.31 -11.11
N GLY A 17 -6.49 -14.38 -10.51
CA GLY A 17 -6.25 -13.97 -9.12
C GLY A 17 -4.98 -13.12 -8.92
N SER A 18 -4.41 -12.60 -10.01
CA SER A 18 -3.25 -11.71 -9.99
C SER A 18 -3.67 -10.24 -10.01
N PHE A 19 -3.12 -9.44 -9.10
CA PHE A 19 -3.23 -7.98 -9.15
C PHE A 19 -2.30 -7.42 -10.23
N SER A 20 -2.71 -6.34 -10.91
CA SER A 20 -1.79 -5.66 -11.82
C SER A 20 -0.64 -5.01 -11.03
N VAL A 21 0.51 -4.77 -11.69
CA VAL A 21 1.62 -4.05 -11.03
C VAL A 21 1.19 -2.66 -10.59
N THR A 22 0.29 -2.02 -11.33
CA THR A 22 -0.33 -0.73 -10.98
C THR A 22 -1.16 -0.82 -9.70
N ASP A 23 -1.96 -1.88 -9.53
CA ASP A 23 -2.75 -2.10 -8.30
C ASP A 23 -1.83 -2.32 -7.11
N LEU A 24 -0.76 -3.10 -7.30
CA LEU A 24 0.25 -3.34 -6.26
C LEU A 24 0.96 -2.04 -5.85
N ILE A 25 1.33 -1.18 -6.81
CA ILE A 25 1.94 0.13 -6.53
C ILE A 25 0.95 1.01 -5.77
N THR A 26 -0.29 1.06 -6.21
CA THR A 26 -1.34 1.91 -5.61
C THR A 26 -1.59 1.52 -4.17
N GLU A 27 -1.74 0.21 -3.89
CA GLU A 27 -1.96 -0.28 -2.54
C GLU A 27 -0.72 -0.09 -1.65
N ALA A 28 0.47 -0.31 -2.21
CA ALA A 28 1.71 -0.08 -1.48
C ALA A 28 1.90 1.39 -1.09
N GLN A 29 1.52 2.32 -1.96
CA GLN A 29 1.55 3.75 -1.69
C GLN A 29 0.54 4.13 -0.61
N ARG A 30 -0.70 3.60 -0.69
CA ARG A 30 -1.74 3.80 0.33
C ARG A 30 -1.26 3.38 1.72
N GLU A 31 -0.66 2.20 1.83
CA GLU A 31 -0.13 1.67 3.09
C GLU A 31 1.04 2.51 3.63
N LEU A 32 1.92 3.01 2.75
CA LEU A 32 3.00 3.92 3.16
C LEU A 32 2.45 5.20 3.80
N ASP A 33 1.44 5.80 3.19
CA ASP A 33 0.85 7.05 3.68
C ASP A 33 0.09 6.83 4.99
N LEU A 34 -0.61 5.70 5.13
CA LEU A 34 -1.22 5.29 6.40
C LEU A 34 -0.19 5.11 7.50
N ARG A 35 0.93 4.43 7.23
CA ARG A 35 2.00 4.22 8.22
C ARG A 35 2.60 5.53 8.70
N ARG A 36 2.82 6.49 7.80
CA ARG A 36 3.32 7.83 8.16
C ARG A 36 2.41 8.53 9.17
N GLN A 37 1.10 8.44 8.98
CA GLN A 37 0.11 9.05 9.88
C GLN A 37 -0.03 8.25 11.19
N PHE A 38 -0.23 6.93 11.09
CA PHE A 38 -0.50 6.08 12.23
C PHE A 38 0.70 5.94 13.17
N TYR A 39 1.91 5.72 12.64
CA TYR A 39 3.10 5.56 13.48
C TYR A 39 3.47 6.84 14.22
N TRP A 40 3.27 8.00 13.61
CA TRP A 40 3.45 9.28 14.31
C TRP A 40 2.62 9.34 15.60
N SER A 41 1.34 8.97 15.53
CA SER A 41 0.48 8.94 16.72
C SER A 41 0.96 7.94 17.79
N ARG A 42 1.47 6.78 17.35
CA ARG A 42 1.97 5.71 18.23
C ARG A 42 3.26 6.11 18.92
N VAL A 43 4.17 6.78 18.21
CA VAL A 43 5.41 7.31 18.76
C VAL A 43 5.11 8.39 19.79
N ARG A 44 4.22 9.33 19.46
CA ARG A 44 3.82 10.40 20.39
C ARG A 44 3.17 9.86 21.66
N ALA A 45 2.43 8.76 21.56
CA ALA A 45 1.83 8.07 22.71
C ALA A 45 2.82 7.17 23.47
N GLY A 46 4.10 7.10 23.08
CA GLY A 46 5.11 6.22 23.69
C GLY A 46 4.89 4.72 23.40
N LYS A 47 3.96 4.37 22.50
CA LYS A 47 3.58 2.99 22.15
C LYS A 47 4.42 2.39 21.03
N MET A 48 5.39 3.14 20.52
CA MET A 48 6.32 2.75 19.45
C MET A 48 7.58 3.59 19.55
N ARG A 49 8.74 3.00 19.28
CA ARG A 49 10.01 3.77 19.20
C ARG A 49 10.11 4.45 17.85
N GLN A 50 10.62 5.69 17.83
CA GLN A 50 10.85 6.45 16.59
C GLN A 50 11.66 5.64 15.56
N ALA A 51 12.78 5.04 15.98
CA ALA A 51 13.62 4.22 15.10
C ALA A 51 12.89 3.01 14.48
N GLU A 52 11.91 2.43 15.18
CA GLU A 52 11.09 1.35 14.64
C GLU A 52 10.13 1.88 13.57
N ALA A 53 9.50 3.04 13.82
CA ALA A 53 8.61 3.69 12.86
C ALA A 53 9.37 4.04 11.58
N ASP A 54 10.54 4.66 11.72
CA ASP A 54 11.39 5.06 10.60
C ASP A 54 11.82 3.84 9.78
N LYS A 55 12.25 2.76 10.43
CA LYS A 55 12.63 1.52 9.74
C LYS A 55 11.48 0.95 8.91
N ARG A 56 10.27 0.88 9.49
CA ARG A 56 9.09 0.31 8.80
C ARG A 56 8.61 1.21 7.66
N ILE A 57 8.70 2.53 7.80
CA ILE A 57 8.40 3.49 6.74
C ILE A 57 9.41 3.36 5.60
N ALA A 58 10.71 3.32 5.91
CA ALA A 58 11.77 3.18 4.91
C ALA A 58 11.65 1.86 4.12
N LEU A 59 11.32 0.75 4.80
CA LEU A 59 11.07 -0.52 4.13
C LEU A 59 9.90 -0.44 3.16
N MET A 60 8.79 0.20 3.56
CA MET A 60 7.63 0.36 2.69
C MET A 60 7.92 1.26 1.48
N GLN A 61 8.68 2.35 1.68
CA GLN A 61 9.17 3.19 0.58
C GLN A 61 10.02 2.40 -0.42
N ALA A 62 10.89 1.51 0.06
CA ALA A 62 11.70 0.66 -0.80
C ALA A 62 10.85 -0.32 -1.62
N ILE A 63 9.76 -0.86 -1.05
CA ILE A 63 8.79 -1.70 -1.78
C ILE A 63 8.13 -0.91 -2.90
N VAL A 64 7.57 0.27 -2.60
CA VAL A 64 6.95 1.14 -3.61
C VAL A 64 7.93 1.43 -4.73
N LYS A 65 9.16 1.87 -4.40
CA LYS A 65 10.19 2.17 -5.39
C LYS A 65 10.50 0.97 -6.29
N ARG A 66 10.64 -0.23 -5.71
CA ARG A 66 10.93 -1.45 -6.47
C ARG A 66 9.80 -1.79 -7.43
N LEU A 67 8.55 -1.71 -6.97
CA LEU A 67 7.38 -1.98 -7.82
C LEU A 67 7.28 -0.97 -8.98
N THR A 68 7.51 0.31 -8.70
CA THR A 68 7.52 1.36 -9.74
C THR A 68 8.61 1.14 -10.78
N VAL A 69 9.82 0.76 -10.37
CA VAL A 69 10.91 0.45 -11.31
C VAL A 69 10.55 -0.75 -12.17
N THR A 70 9.99 -1.82 -11.59
CA THR A 70 9.56 -3.00 -12.36
C THR A 70 8.47 -2.65 -13.39
N ALA A 71 7.57 -1.72 -13.09
CA ALA A 71 6.53 -1.28 -14.03
C ALA A 71 7.04 -0.41 -15.18
N ALA A 72 8.22 0.20 -15.03
CA ALA A 72 8.83 1.08 -16.02
C ALA A 72 9.81 0.36 -16.99
N LEU A 73 10.00 -0.94 -16.80
CA LEU A 73 10.78 -1.83 -17.67
C LEU A 73 9.87 -2.50 -18.69
#